data_AF-A0A5C9EXU1-F1
#
_entry.id   AF-A0A5C9EXU1-F1
#
_cell.length_a   1.000
_cell.length_b   1.000
_cell.length_c   1.000
_cell.angle_alpha   90.00
_cell.angle_beta   90.00
_cell.angle_gamma   90.00
#
_symmetry.space_group_name_H-M   'P 1'
#
loop_
_entity.id
_entity.type
_entity.pdbx_description
1 polymer ?
#
loop_
_entity_poly.entity_id
_entity_poly.type
_entity_poly.pdbx_seq_one_letter_code
_entity_poly.pdbx_strand_id
1 'polypeptide(L)'
;MVTQTEVNKIMYILAIIGGIIAIFEAAIGLSNIKAFNFDYRLISRIVAIIMAVLVLLSALKPDDPIPFNWVILLVFSILLIIFGSFAGGIIVLVAAILGLFSEADVI
;
A
#
# COMPACT_ATOMS: atom_id res chain seq x y z
N MET A 1 7.99 -1.42 26.46
CA MET A 1 8.56 -0.65 25.34
C MET A 1 8.62 -1.58 24.15
N VAL A 2 7.87 -1.28 23.09
CA VAL A 2 8.04 -1.99 21.81
C VAL A 2 9.34 -1.46 21.20
N THR A 3 10.22 -2.34 20.78
CA THR A 3 11.51 -1.94 20.19
C THR A 3 11.32 -1.49 18.74
N GLN A 4 12.13 -0.55 18.25
CA GLN A 4 12.04 -0.05 16.86
C GLN A 4 12.10 -1.19 15.81
N THR A 5 12.86 -2.25 16.12
CA THR A 5 12.93 -3.47 15.32
C THR A 5 11.59 -4.22 15.22
N GLU A 6 10.79 -4.25 16.29
CA GLU A 6 9.47 -4.87 16.29
C GLU A 6 8.47 -4.04 15.48
N VAL A 7 8.49 -2.72 15.60
CA VAL A 7 7.63 -1.84 14.80
C VAL A 7 7.94 -1.99 13.31
N ASN A 8 9.22 -1.99 12.94
CA ASN A 8 9.64 -2.22 11.55
C ASN A 8 9.08 -3.54 11.00
N LYS A 9 9.19 -4.64 11.76
CA LYS A 9 8.63 -5.94 11.34
C LYS A 9 7.11 -5.88 11.12
N ILE A 10 6.39 -5.22 12.01
CA ILE A 10 4.94 -5.04 11.88
C ILE A 10 4.62 -4.21 10.63
N MET A 11 5.35 -3.12 10.38
CA MET A 11 5.19 -2.31 9.18
C MET A 11 5.40 -3.14 7.91
N TYR A 12 6.46 -3.96 7.84
CA TYR A 12 6.70 -4.86 6.70
C TYR A 12 5.55 -5.82 6.47
N ILE A 13 5.09 -6.50 7.52
CA ILE A 13 3.98 -7.46 7.42
C ILE A 13 2.70 -6.75 6.94
N LEU A 14 2.38 -5.59 7.52
CA LEU A 14 1.20 -4.83 7.13
C LEU A 14 1.30 -4.31 5.70
N ALA A 15 2.45 -3.80 5.26
CA ALA A 15 2.64 -3.35 3.89
C ALA A 15 2.48 -4.50 2.88
N ILE A 16 3.01 -5.69 3.20
CA ILE A 16 2.84 -6.89 2.35
C ILE A 16 1.38 -7.31 2.30
N ILE A 17 0.71 -7.43 3.45
CA ILE A 17 -0.70 -7.82 3.51
C ILE A 17 -1.58 -6.80 2.78
N GLY A 18 -1.35 -5.50 3.02
CA GLY A 18 -2.08 -4.41 2.39
C GLY A 18 -1.88 -4.37 0.88
N GLY A 19 -0.65 -4.58 0.41
CA GLY A 19 -0.34 -4.68 -1.03
C GLY A 19 -1.03 -5.88 -1.69
N ILE A 20 -1.02 -7.05 -1.07
CA ILE A 20 -1.71 -8.24 -1.59
C ILE A 20 -3.23 -8.01 -1.67
N ILE A 21 -3.82 -7.49 -0.60
CA ILE A 21 -5.26 -7.19 -0.55
C ILE A 21 -5.64 -6.15 -1.61
N ALA A 22 -4.80 -5.12 -1.81
CA ALA A 22 -5.03 -4.12 -2.83
C ALA A 22 -5.04 -4.70 -4.26
N ILE A 23 -4.14 -5.66 -4.55
CA ILE A 23 -4.15 -6.37 -5.83
C ILE A 23 -5.47 -7.13 -6.01
N PHE A 24 -5.92 -7.87 -5.00
CA PHE A 24 -7.17 -8.62 -5.07
C PHE A 24 -8.39 -7.70 -5.26
N GLU A 25 -8.46 -6.61 -4.50
CA GLU A 25 -9.55 -5.64 -4.58
C GLU A 25 -9.60 -4.99 -5.97
N ALA A 26 -8.44 -4.61 -6.52
CA ALA A 26 -8.36 -4.04 -7.86
C ALA A 26 -8.69 -5.07 -8.96
N ALA A 27 -8.29 -6.34 -8.81
CA ALA A 27 -8.61 -7.43 -9.73
C ALA A 27 -10.12 -7.77 -9.75
N ILE A 28 -10.77 -7.82 -8.58
CA ILE A 28 -12.23 -7.96 -8.47
C ILE A 28 -12.90 -6.72 -9.08
N GLY A 29 -12.33 -5.54 -8.88
CA GLY A 29 -12.79 -4.32 -9.54
C GLY A 29 -12.74 -4.41 -11.07
N LEU A 30 -11.72 -5.08 -11.64
CA LEU A 30 -11.58 -5.29 -13.08
C LEU A 30 -12.62 -6.26 -13.65
N SER A 31 -12.90 -7.38 -12.96
CA SER A 31 -13.85 -8.39 -13.44
C SER A 31 -15.29 -7.88 -13.56
N ASN A 32 -15.62 -6.82 -12.83
CA ASN A 32 -16.92 -6.17 -12.88
C ASN A 32 -17.04 -5.12 -14.01
N ILE A 33 -15.97 -4.85 -14.76
CA ILE A 33 -15.98 -3.90 -15.87
C ILE A 33 -16.26 -4.65 -17.17
N LYS A 34 -17.26 -4.21 -17.93
CA LYS A 34 -17.51 -4.74 -19.27
C LYS A 34 -16.34 -4.35 -20.18
N ALA A 35 -15.64 -5.35 -20.71
CA ALA A 35 -14.31 -5.25 -21.35
C ALA A 35 -14.17 -4.26 -22.52
N PHE A 36 -15.26 -3.74 -23.07
CA PHE A 36 -15.25 -2.85 -24.25
C PHE A 36 -15.54 -1.38 -23.97
N ASN A 37 -15.76 -1.00 -22.71
CA ASN A 37 -15.87 0.40 -22.32
C ASN A 37 -14.53 0.87 -21.74
N PHE A 38 -13.79 1.68 -22.51
CA PHE A 38 -12.69 2.49 -22.02
C PHE A 38 -13.24 3.56 -21.07
N ASP A 39 -13.51 3.13 -19.84
CA ASP A 39 -14.09 3.94 -18.78
C ASP A 39 -13.00 4.35 -17.77
N TYR A 40 -13.20 5.46 -17.06
CA TYR A 40 -12.31 5.96 -16.01
C TYR A 40 -12.05 4.89 -14.93
N ARG A 41 -13.02 3.98 -14.74
CA ARG A 41 -12.94 2.83 -13.84
C ARG A 41 -11.86 1.84 -14.25
N LEU A 42 -11.67 1.59 -15.54
CA LEU A 42 -10.63 0.66 -16.00
C LEU A 42 -9.24 1.23 -15.67
N ILE A 43 -9.03 2.50 -15.99
CA ILE A 43 -7.78 3.21 -15.71
C ILE A 43 -7.51 3.23 -14.21
N SER A 44 -8.51 3.56 -13.38
CA SER A 44 -8.33 3.62 -11.94
C SER A 44 -7.92 2.27 -11.34
N ARG A 45 -8.48 1.15 -11.84
CA ARG A 45 -8.11 -0.18 -11.36
C ARG A 45 -6.71 -0.60 -11.79
N ILE A 46 -6.30 -0.28 -13.03
CA ILE A 46 -4.93 -0.54 -13.49
C ILE A 46 -3.93 0.24 -12.63
N VAL A 47 -4.21 1.53 -12.38
CA VAL A 47 -3.34 2.35 -11.53
C VAL A 47 -3.30 1.79 -10.10
N ALA A 48 -4.43 1.36 -9.52
CA ALA A 48 -4.45 0.72 -8.21
C ALA A 48 -3.57 -0.53 -8.15
N ILE A 49 -3.57 -1.38 -9.19
CA ILE A 49 -2.68 -2.55 -9.28
C ILE A 49 -1.22 -2.12 -9.31
N ILE A 50 -0.87 -1.11 -10.13
CA ILE A 50 0.50 -0.58 -10.20
C ILE A 50 0.94 -0.08 -8.82
N MET A 51 0.11 0.71 -8.14
CA MET A 51 0.40 1.21 -6.80
C MET A 51 0.59 0.07 -5.80
N ALA A 52 -0.26 -0.95 -5.84
CA ALA A 52 -0.15 -2.11 -4.96
C ALA A 52 1.17 -2.90 -5.20
N VAL A 53 1.59 -3.04 -6.45
CA VAL A 53 2.88 -3.64 -6.81
C VAL A 53 4.05 -2.80 -6.29
N LEU A 54 3.97 -1.47 -6.36
CA LEU A 54 5.00 -0.58 -5.80
C LEU A 54 5.11 -0.70 -4.28
N VAL A 55 3.97 -0.82 -3.57
CA VAL A 55 3.96 -1.10 -2.13
C VAL A 55 4.66 -2.43 -1.84
N LEU A 56 4.28 -3.51 -2.54
CA LEU A 56 4.92 -4.82 -2.36
C LEU A 56 6.40 -4.79 -2.66
N LEU A 57 6.80 -4.09 -3.72
CA LEU A 57 8.20 -3.95 -4.09
C LEU A 57 8.99 -3.19 -3.02
N SER A 58 8.44 -2.12 -2.45
CA SER A 58 9.08 -1.41 -1.33
C SER A 58 9.25 -2.30 -0.09
N ALA A 59 8.30 -3.20 0.17
CA ALA A 59 8.33 -4.06 1.35
C ALA A 59 9.19 -5.34 1.16
N LEU A 60 9.21 -5.91 -0.06
CA LEU A 60 9.96 -7.13 -0.37
C LEU A 60 11.43 -6.87 -0.69
N LYS A 61 11.73 -5.69 -1.24
CA LYS A 61 13.09 -5.23 -1.54
C LYS A 61 13.26 -3.80 -1.01
N PRO A 62 13.40 -3.64 0.31
CA PRO A 62 13.69 -2.34 0.88
C PRO A 62 14.99 -1.79 0.29
N ASP A 63 14.96 -0.50 -0.08
CA ASP A 63 16.07 0.30 -0.60
C ASP A 63 16.55 -0.02 -2.03
N ASP A 64 15.89 -0.94 -2.74
CA ASP A 64 16.14 -1.17 -4.17
C ASP A 64 14.91 -1.75 -4.88
N PRO A 65 14.20 -1.01 -5.78
CA PRO A 65 14.39 0.37 -6.22
C PRO A 65 13.65 1.47 -5.41
N ILE A 66 12.86 1.11 -4.40
CA ILE A 66 12.03 2.07 -3.64
C ILE A 66 12.40 1.99 -2.15
N PRO A 67 12.73 3.11 -1.47
CA PRO A 67 13.01 3.10 -0.05
C PRO A 67 11.78 2.64 0.76
N PHE A 68 12.00 1.85 1.80
CA PHE A 68 10.93 1.48 2.72
C PHE A 68 10.90 2.46 3.89
N ASN A 69 10.14 3.55 3.75
CA ASN A 69 9.91 4.51 4.83
C ASN A 69 8.43 4.83 4.98
N TRP A 70 8.07 5.35 6.15
CA TRP A 70 6.68 5.65 6.49
C TRP A 70 6.05 6.70 5.56
N VAL A 71 6.85 7.65 5.05
CA VAL A 71 6.39 8.70 4.13
C VAL A 71 5.92 8.09 2.80
N ILE A 72 6.71 7.17 2.23
CA ILE A 72 6.39 6.48 0.99
C ILE A 72 5.13 5.62 1.16
N LEU A 73 5.05 4.87 2.27
CA LEU A 73 3.85 4.08 2.58
C LEU A 73 2.62 4.98 2.73
N LEU A 74 2.76 6.15 3.36
CA LEU A 74 1.67 7.12 3.50
C LEU A 74 1.19 7.61 2.14
N VAL A 75 2.11 8.03 1.26
CA VAL A 75 1.78 8.47 -0.09
C VAL A 75 1.08 7.36 -0.89
N PHE A 76 1.62 6.13 -0.86
CA PHE A 76 1.02 4.99 -1.55
C PHE A 76 -0.35 4.62 -1.00
N SER A 77 -0.56 4.70 0.31
CA SER A 77 -1.86 4.42 0.93
C SER A 77 -2.94 5.41 0.48
N ILE A 78 -2.62 6.71 0.44
CA ILE A 78 -3.54 7.74 -0.03
C ILE A 78 -3.90 7.51 -1.50
N LEU A 79 -2.90 7.23 -2.34
CA LEU A 79 -3.12 6.94 -3.75
C LEU A 79 -3.99 5.69 -3.93
N LEU A 80 -3.74 4.60 -3.18
CA LEU A 80 -4.56 3.39 -3.22
C LEU A 80 -6.04 3.68 -2.89
N ILE A 81 -6.30 4.49 -1.86
CA ILE A 81 -7.65 4.88 -1.46
C ILE A 81 -8.33 5.70 -2.57
N ILE A 82 -7.63 6.67 -3.15
CA ILE A 82 -8.14 7.51 -4.25
C ILE A 82 -8.49 6.66 -5.48
N PHE A 83 -7.67 5.67 -5.82
CA PHE A 83 -7.90 4.76 -6.94
C PHE A 83 -8.88 3.61 -6.61
N GLY A 84 -9.45 3.61 -5.41
CA GLY A 84 -10.57 2.76 -5.02
C GLY A 84 -10.17 1.41 -4.46
N SER A 85 -8.94 1.26 -3.95
CA SER A 85 -8.56 0.16 -3.06
C SER A 85 -8.58 0.63 -1.61
N PHE A 86 -9.72 0.42 -0.95
CA PHE A 86 -9.94 0.89 0.41
C PHE A 86 -9.31 -0.07 1.41
N ALA A 87 -9.58 -1.37 1.30
CA ALA A 87 -9.12 -2.34 2.30
C ALA A 87 -7.58 -2.40 2.31
N GLY A 88 -6.98 -2.54 1.14
CA GLY A 88 -5.51 -2.54 1.01
C GLY A 88 -4.91 -1.18 1.40
N GLY A 89 -5.49 -0.08 0.92
CA GLY A 89 -5.04 1.27 1.24
C GLY A 89 -5.05 1.59 2.74
N ILE A 90 -6.11 1.22 3.47
CA ILE A 90 -6.22 1.42 4.93
C ILE A 90 -5.15 0.62 5.67
N ILE A 91 -4.87 -0.63 5.29
CA ILE A 91 -3.84 -1.45 5.94
C ILE A 91 -2.45 -0.83 5.74
N VAL A 92 -2.15 -0.36 4.52
CA VAL A 92 -0.88 0.34 4.24
C VAL A 92 -0.81 1.68 5.00
N LEU A 93 -1.94 2.38 5.17
CA LEU A 93 -2.01 3.60 5.96
C LEU A 93 -1.70 3.34 7.43
N VAL A 94 -2.21 2.25 8.01
CA VAL A 94 -1.86 1.84 9.38
C VAL A 94 -0.36 1.57 9.49
N ALA A 95 0.23 0.87 8.51
CA ALA A 95 1.68 0.64 8.49
C ALA A 95 2.48 1.97 8.46
N ALA A 96 2.03 2.94 7.66
CA ALA A 96 2.64 4.25 7.59
C ALA A 96 2.54 5.02 8.92
N ILE A 97 1.36 5.00 9.56
CA ILE A 97 1.14 5.67 10.85
C ILE A 97 2.00 5.05 11.95
N LEU A 98 2.16 3.73 11.98
CA LEU A 98 3.05 3.06 12.94
C LEU A 98 4.51 3.51 12.77
N GLY A 99 4.96 3.66 11.52
CA GLY A 99 6.30 4.19 11.25
C GLY A 99 6.49 5.63 11.70
N LEU A 100 5.48 6.48 11.50
CA LEU A 100 5.50 7.87 11.97
C LEU A 100 5.66 7.94 13.50
N PHE A 101 4.86 7.19 14.26
CA PHE A 101 4.95 7.18 15.72
C PHE A 101 6.27 6.58 16.21
N SER A 102 6.78 5.54 15.54
CA SER A 102 8.07 4.94 15.90
C SER A 102 9.25 5.89 15.73
N GLU A 103 9.14 6.91 14.88
CA GLU A 103 10.18 7.94 14.72
C GLU A 103 9.93 9.12 15.68
N ALA A 104 8.67 9.48 15.93
CA ALA A 104 8.31 10.55 16.86
C ALA A 104 8.62 10.21 18.33
N ASP A 105 8.51 8.94 18.74
CA ASP A 105 8.83 8.48 20.11
C ASP A 105 10.35 8.43 20.41
N VAL A 106 11.20 8.76 19.43
CA VAL A 106 12.67 8.83 19.57
C VAL A 106 13.14 10.24 19.97
N ILE A 107 12.23 11.21 20.06
CA ILE A 107 12.50 12.60 20.47
C ILE A 107 12.10 12.83 21.94
#